data_AF-A0A6N6KH22-F1
#
_entry.id   AF-A0A6N6KH22-F1
#
_cell.length_a   1.000
_cell.length_b   1.000
_cell.length_c   1.000
_cell.angle_alpha   90.00
_cell.angle_beta   90.00
_cell.angle_gamma   90.00
#
_symmetry.space_group_name_H-M   'P 1'
#
loop_
_entity.id
_entity.type
_entity.pdbx_description
1 polymer ?
#
loop_
_entity_poly.entity_id
_entity_poly.type
_entity_poly.pdbx_seq_one_letter_code
_entity_poly.pdbx_strand_id
1 'polypeptide(L)' 'MFIFVLQQEFKLMKLQVLTSKKGTKVVTASNLHAVLQLPNHHFAINVKKWLNDVYEFRDGIRKPENLRDFARRKIKNNP' A
#
# COMPACT_ATOMS: atom_id res chain seq x y z
N MET A 1 13.90 18.49 -28.33
CA MET A 1 14.35 18.76 -26.95
C MET A 1 13.43 18.04 -25.99
N PHE A 2 13.65 16.73 -25.79
CA PHE A 2 12.82 15.85 -24.97
C PHE A 2 13.45 15.69 -23.59
N ILE A 3 13.53 16.78 -22.82
CA ILE A 3 14.13 16.78 -21.48
C ILE A 3 13.08 16.52 -20.38
N PHE A 4 11.77 16.56 -20.70
CA PHE A 4 10.71 16.40 -19.71
C PHE A 4 10.30 14.96 -19.36
N VAL A 5 10.71 13.95 -20.14
CA VAL A 5 10.28 12.55 -19.91
C VAL A 5 11.15 11.83 -18.88
N LEU A 6 12.35 12.35 -18.57
CA LEU A 6 13.33 11.71 -17.69
C LEU A 6 13.31 12.22 -16.23
N GLN A 7 12.22 12.82 -15.78
CA GLN A 7 12.06 13.22 -14.38
C GLN A 7 10.85 12.58 -13.69
N GLN A 8 10.53 11.34 -14.07
CA GLN A 8 10.13 10.39 -13.04
C GLN A 8 11.44 9.89 -12.44
N GLU A 9 11.92 10.52 -11.37
CA GLU A 9 12.91 9.88 -10.52
C GLU A 9 12.35 8.49 -10.19
N PHE A 10 12.91 7.48 -10.85
CA PHE A 10 12.60 6.09 -10.63
C PHE A 10 13.23 5.74 -9.29
N LYS A 11 12.61 6.21 -8.22
CA LYS A 11 12.95 5.78 -6.87
C LYS A 11 12.73 4.28 -6.90
N LEU A 12 13.83 3.52 -6.87
CA LEU A 12 13.86 2.12 -6.48
C LEU A 12 13.29 2.04 -5.07
N MET A 13 11.96 2.10 -4.94
CA MET A 13 11.30 2.06 -3.65
C MET A 13 11.43 0.64 -3.14
N LYS A 14 12.32 0.47 -2.18
CA LYS A 14 12.39 -0.75 -1.37
C LYS A 14 11.08 -0.88 -0.60
N LEU A 15 10.56 -2.11 -0.53
CA LEU A 15 9.39 -2.41 0.29
C LEU A 15 9.70 -2.04 1.75
N GLN A 16 8.98 -1.05 2.26
CA GLN A 16 9.15 -0.57 3.62
C GLN A 16 8.20 -1.33 4.55
N VAL A 17 8.76 -2.27 5.29
CA VAL A 17 8.05 -3.00 6.34
C VAL A 17 8.26 -2.28 7.67
N LEU A 18 7.19 -1.67 8.18
CA LEU A 18 7.17 -1.03 9.49
C LEU A 18 6.86 -2.09 10.55
N THR A 19 7.60 -2.12 11.64
CA THR A 19 7.34 -3.06 12.75
C THR A 19 6.83 -2.29 13.96
N SER A 20 5.66 -2.64 14.46
CA SER A 20 5.09 -2.12 15.70
C SER A 20 5.87 -2.62 16.91
N LYS A 21 5.78 -1.93 18.05
CA LYS A 21 6.34 -2.37 19.33
C LYS A 21 5.86 -3.77 19.75
N LYS A 22 4.66 -4.18 19.30
CA LYS A 22 4.08 -5.51 19.53
C LYS A 22 4.53 -6.57 18.50
N GLY A 23 5.45 -6.25 17.61
CA GLY A 23 5.95 -7.15 16.56
C GLY A 23 5.10 -7.23 15.29
N THR A 24 3.96 -6.53 15.23
CA THR A 24 3.12 -6.46 14.02
C THR A 24 3.89 -5.78 12.89
N LYS A 25 4.08 -6.50 11.78
CA LYS A 25 4.69 -5.97 10.56
C LYS A 25 3.59 -5.41 9.67
N VAL A 26 3.72 -4.16 9.25
CA VAL A 26 2.76 -3.48 8.38
C VAL A 26 3.47 -2.79 7.23
N VAL A 27 2.81 -2.73 6.08
CA VAL A 27 3.26 -1.98 4.90
C VAL A 27 2.21 -0.94 4.59
N THR A 28 2.64 0.23 4.11
CA THR A 28 1.70 1.26 3.67
C THR A 28 1.23 0.97 2.25
N ALA A 29 -0.06 1.14 1.99
CA ALA A 29 -0.62 0.92 0.66
C ALA A 29 0.08 1.77 -0.42
N SER A 30 0.47 3.01 -0.08
CA SER A 30 1.22 3.89 -0.97
C SER A 30 2.62 3.35 -1.31
N ASN A 31 3.34 2.81 -0.32
CA ASN A 31 4.64 2.18 -0.58
C ASN A 31 4.49 0.90 -1.39
N LEU A 32 3.52 0.04 -1.08
CA LEU A 32 3.25 -1.18 -1.85
C LEU A 32 2.93 -0.84 -3.32
N HIS A 33 2.07 0.15 -3.55
CA HIS A 33 1.71 0.58 -4.89
C HIS A 33 2.91 1.11 -5.68
N ALA A 34 3.78 1.87 -5.03
CA ALA A 34 5.00 2.39 -5.64
C ALA A 34 6.01 1.27 -5.96
N VAL A 35 6.18 0.30 -5.05
CA VAL A 35 7.08 -0.86 -5.24
C VAL A 35 6.62 -1.73 -6.40
N LEU A 36 5.31 -1.91 -6.55
CA LEU A 36 4.70 -2.65 -7.67
C LEU A 36 4.72 -1.88 -8.99
N GLN A 37 5.22 -0.64 -9.00
CA GLN A 37 5.29 0.24 -10.17
C GLN A 37 3.94 0.42 -10.87
N LEU A 38 2.86 0.42 -10.08
CA LEU A 38 1.51 0.54 -10.61
C LEU A 38 1.21 2.00 -11.00
N PRO A 39 0.37 2.24 -12.02
CA PRO A 39 0.02 3.59 -12.43
C PRO A 39 -0.69 4.37 -11.31
N ASN A 40 -0.19 5.55 -10.96
CA ASN A 40 -0.69 6.34 -9.82
C ASN A 40 -2.19 6.69 -9.90
N HIS A 41 -2.73 6.87 -11.11
CA HIS A 41 -4.16 7.15 -11.32
C HIS A 41 -5.07 5.96 -10.95
N HIS A 42 -4.52 4.75 -10.83
CA HIS A 42 -5.24 3.56 -10.38
C HIS A 42 -5.07 3.27 -8.89
N PHE A 43 -4.40 4.14 -8.12
CA PHE A 43 -4.14 3.90 -6.70
C PHE A 43 -5.41 3.54 -5.92
N ALA A 44 -6.47 4.35 -6.03
CA ALA A 44 -7.72 4.11 -5.31
C ALA A 44 -8.40 2.80 -5.73
N ILE A 45 -8.38 2.46 -7.02
CA ILE A 45 -8.96 1.23 -7.56
C ILE A 45 -8.17 0.01 -7.08
N ASN A 46 -6.84 0.07 -7.12
CA ASN A 46 -5.95 -0.99 -6.66
C ASN A 46 -6.12 -1.25 -5.17
N VAL A 47 -6.15 -0.18 -4.35
CA VAL A 47 -6.40 -0.32 -2.90
C VAL A 47 -7.79 -0.91 -2.65
N LYS A 48 -8.83 -0.45 -3.35
CA LYS A 48 -10.16 -1.03 -3.22
C LYS A 48 -10.16 -2.51 -3.59
N LYS A 49 -9.48 -2.90 -4.67
CA LYS A 49 -9.34 -4.30 -5.08
C LYS A 49 -8.67 -5.10 -3.97
N TRP A 50 -7.50 -4.66 -3.48
CA TRP A 50 -6.77 -5.35 -2.42
C TRP A 50 -7.59 -5.53 -1.14
N LEU A 51 -8.42 -4.56 -0.76
CA LEU A 51 -9.25 -4.69 0.44
C LEU A 51 -10.48 -5.60 0.25
N ASN A 52 -10.83 -5.96 -0.99
CA ASN A 52 -11.99 -6.79 -1.31
C ASN A 52 -11.63 -8.18 -1.86
N ASP A 53 -10.36 -8.40 -2.18
CA ASP A 53 -9.84 -9.65 -2.70
C ASP A 53 -9.71 -10.71 -1.60
N VAL A 54 -9.51 -11.96 -2.01
CA VAL A 54 -9.37 -13.10 -1.11
C VAL A 54 -7.90 -13.52 -1.04
N TYR A 55 -7.38 -13.64 0.18
CA TYR A 55 -5.99 -14.05 0.43
C TYR A 55 -5.94 -15.21 1.41
N GLU A 56 -4.82 -15.93 1.38
CA GLU A 56 -4.48 -16.91 2.39
C GLU A 56 -3.85 -16.23 3.60
N PHE A 57 -4.51 -16.36 4.75
CA PHE A 57 -3.99 -15.97 6.05
C PHE A 57 -3.70 -17.22 6.89
N ARG A 58 -3.04 -17.04 8.03
CA ARG A 58 -2.70 -18.15 8.95
C ARG A 58 -3.92 -18.91 9.45
N ASP A 59 -5.06 -18.24 9.51
CA ASP A 59 -6.35 -18.74 9.96
C ASP A 59 -7.25 -19.22 8.80
N GLY A 60 -6.75 -19.19 7.55
CA GLY A 60 -7.45 -19.69 6.37
C GLY A 60 -7.61 -18.66 5.26
N ILE A 61 -8.38 -19.03 4.24
CA ILE A 61 -8.62 -18.23 3.04
C ILE A 61 -9.80 -17.28 3.29
N ARG A 62 -9.54 -15.96 3.37
CA ARG A 62 -10.57 -14.95 3.64
C ARG A 62 -10.20 -13.58 3.07
N LYS A 63 -11.11 -12.61 3.21
CA LYS A 63 -10.87 -11.20 2.87
C LYS A 63 -10.17 -10.48 4.04
N PRO A 64 -9.36 -9.43 3.77
CA PRO A 64 -8.80 -8.58 4.82
C PRO A 64 -9.90 -7.91 5.66
N GLU A 65 -9.74 -7.93 6.98
CA GLU A 65 -10.68 -7.34 7.92
C GLU A 65 -10.14 -6.02 8.49
N ASN A 66 -11.02 -5.01 8.58
CA ASN A 66 -10.67 -3.71 9.14
C ASN A 66 -10.32 -3.84 10.63
N LEU A 67 -9.27 -3.14 11.06
CA LEU A 67 -8.67 -3.18 12.41
C LEU A 67 -8.01 -4.50 12.80
N ARG A 68 -8.13 -5.54 11.98
CA ARG A 68 -7.42 -6.82 12.15
C ARG A 68 -6.20 -6.90 11.25
N ASP A 69 -6.41 -6.74 9.94
CA ASP A 69 -5.34 -6.89 8.93
C ASP A 69 -4.92 -5.55 8.33
N PHE A 70 -5.83 -4.57 8.31
CA PHE A 70 -5.53 -3.23 7.84
C PHE A 70 -6.21 -2.15 8.69
N ALA A 71 -5.67 -0.94 8.65
CA ALA A 71 -6.29 0.22 9.25
C ALA A 71 -6.14 1.43 8.32
N ARG A 72 -7.17 2.28 8.29
CA ARG A 72 -7.07 3.57 7.59
C ARG A 72 -6.17 4.50 8.40
N ARG A 73 -5.17 5.08 7.74
CA ARG A 73 -4.33 6.11 8.36
C ARG A 73 -5.21 7.34 8.65
N LYS A 74 -5.34 7.72 9.93
CA LYS A 74 -5.95 9.00 10.30
C LYS A 74 -5.03 10.12 9.83
N ILE A 75 -5.46 10.90 8.85
CA ILE A 75 -4.75 12.11 8.41
C ILE A 75 -5.06 13.18 9.46
N LYS A 76 -4.07 13.55 10.28
CA LYS A 76 -4.21 14.53 11.37
C LYS A 76 -4.24 15.98 10.84
N ASN A 77 -4.99 16.24 9.77
CA ASN A 77 -5.26 17.57 9.21
C ASN A 77 -6.28 17.44 8.05
N ASN A 78 -7.54 17.18 8.39
CA ASN A 78 -8.68 17.56 7.55
C ASN A 78 -9.64 18.30 8.48
N PRO A 79 -9.95 19.59 8.25
CA PRO A 79 -11.02 20.26 8.98
C PRO A 79 -12.36 19.54 8.81
#